data_AF-K1TWY9-F1
#
_entry.id   AF-K1TWY9-F1
#
_cell.length_a   1.000
_cell.length_b   1.000
_cell.length_c   1.000
_cell.angle_alpha   90.00
_cell.angle_beta   90.00
_cell.angle_gamma   90.00
#
_symmetry.space_group_name_H-M   'P 1'
#
loop_
_entity.id
_entity.type
_entity.pdbx_description
1 polymer ?
#
loop_
_entity_poly.entity_id
_entity_poly.type
_entity_poly.pdbx_seq_one_letter_code
_entity_poly.pdbx_strand_id
1 'polypeptide(L)'
;VIGTWFLMHIMGIIGAALMTGIALIIGQGFVMNWYYWKKTGLDMIRFWKSVGKIYVLPTIMCCITLVVSHFINFYNIFALLVGIIIYTVLYVVLNWLFIMNDYEKNIFIQPLRKIFTKPKRSK
;
A
#
# COMPACT_ATOMS: atom_id res chain seq x y z
N VAL A 1 19.59 11.04 12.46
CA VAL A 1 20.93 10.88 13.09
C VAL A 1 20.92 11.37 14.54
N ILE A 2 20.61 12.64 14.82
CA ILE A 2 20.53 13.13 16.21
C ILE A 2 19.38 12.47 16.98
N GLY A 3 18.17 12.46 16.41
CA GLY A 3 17.02 11.81 17.05
C GLY A 3 17.18 10.29 17.24
N THR A 4 17.88 9.61 16.32
CA THR A 4 18.14 8.17 16.42
C THR A 4 19.12 7.87 17.55
N TRP A 5 20.14 8.72 17.72
CA TRP A 5 21.09 8.59 18.82
C TRP A 5 20.40 8.77 20.19
N PHE A 6 19.50 9.75 20.30
CA PHE A 6 18.72 9.99 21.51
C PHE A 6 17.76 8.84 21.84
N LEU A 7 16.95 8.39 20.87
CA LEU A 7 15.98 7.30 21.09
C LEU A 7 16.67 5.94 21.33
N MET A 8 17.84 5.71 20.75
CA MET A 8 18.63 4.50 21.04
C MET A 8 19.08 4.43 22.49
N HIS A 9 19.37 5.56 23.13
CA HIS A 9 19.79 5.55 24.53
C HIS A 9 18.65 5.14 25.47
N ILE A 10 17.39 5.37 25.08
CA ILE A 10 16.20 5.06 25.87
C ILE A 10 15.65 3.66 25.54
N MET A 11 15.61 3.29 24.25
CA MET A 11 14.89 2.10 23.75
C MET A 11 15.77 1.14 22.91
N GLY A 12 17.08 1.35 22.86
CA GLY A 12 18.00 0.53 22.07
C GLY A 12 17.66 0.51 20.57
N ILE A 13 17.80 -0.66 19.95
CA ILE A 13 17.57 -0.86 18.49
C ILE A 13 16.13 -0.50 18.08
N ILE A 14 15.15 -0.74 18.96
CA ILE A 14 13.74 -0.38 18.71
C ILE A 14 13.60 1.14 18.58
N GLY A 15 14.35 1.90 19.37
CA GLY A 15 14.40 3.36 19.29
C GLY A 15 14.92 3.87 17.94
N ALA A 16 15.92 3.21 17.35
CA ALA A 16 16.42 3.56 16.02
C ALA A 16 15.35 3.34 14.94
N ALA A 17 14.63 2.22 14.98
CA ALA A 17 13.54 1.93 14.05
C ALA A 17 12.38 2.93 14.20
N LEU A 18 11.99 3.23 15.44
CA LEU A 18 10.94 4.21 15.73
C LEU A 18 11.28 5.60 15.22
N MET A 19 12.50 6.09 15.48
CA MET A 19 12.90 7.40 14.98
C MET A 19 12.91 7.45 13.45
N THR A 20 13.27 6.36 12.79
CA THR A 20 13.21 6.27 11.32
C THR A 20 11.77 6.42 10.84
N GLY A 21 10.81 5.72 11.47
CA GLY A 21 9.39 5.89 11.18
C GLY A 21 8.90 7.32 11.39
N ILE A 22 9.27 7.94 12.52
CA ILE A 22 8.90 9.34 12.83
C ILE A 22 9.48 10.31 11.80
N ALA A 23 10.76 10.15 11.43
CA ALA A 23 11.41 11.00 10.45
C ALA A 23 10.74 10.90 9.07
N LEU A 24 10.32 9.70 8.66
CA LEU A 24 9.59 9.49 7.41
C LEU A 24 8.19 10.13 7.45
N ILE A 25 7.47 9.98 8.57
CA ILE A 25 6.14 10.60 8.74
C ILE A 25 6.24 12.13 8.67
N ILE A 26 7.19 12.73 9.37
CA ILE A 26 7.34 14.19 9.39
C ILE A 26 7.84 14.69 8.02
N GLY A 27 8.94 14.11 7.51
CA GLY A 27 9.57 14.57 6.27
C GLY A 27 8.70 14.29 5.05
N GLN A 28 8.45 13.01 4.77
CA GLN A 28 7.72 12.60 3.57
C GLN A 28 6.21 12.77 3.73
N GLY A 29 5.68 12.52 4.93
CA GLY A 29 4.24 12.63 5.19
C GLY A 29 3.75 14.08 5.31
N PHE A 30 4.34 14.89 6.18
CA PHE A 30 3.83 16.25 6.44
C PHE A 30 4.51 17.33 5.61
N VAL A 31 5.83 17.43 5.68
CA VAL A 31 6.58 18.54 5.07
C VAL A 31 6.45 18.52 3.55
N MET A 32 6.64 17.36 2.92
CA MET A 32 6.51 17.25 1.45
C MET A 32 5.09 17.45 0.96
N ASN A 33 4.07 16.91 1.65
CA ASN A 33 2.68 17.14 1.24
C ASN A 33 2.26 18.60 1.38
N TRP A 34 2.74 19.31 2.40
CA TRP A 34 2.52 20.75 2.51
C TRP A 34 3.20 21.52 1.37
N TYR A 35 4.44 21.17 1.04
CA TYR A 35 5.18 21.74 -0.07
C TYR A 35 4.47 21.52 -1.42
N TYR A 36 3.98 20.31 -1.67
CA TYR A 36 3.27 19.98 -2.91
C TYR A 36 1.97 20.76 -3.06
N TRP A 37 1.24 20.95 -1.96
CA TRP A 37 0.04 21.76 -1.96
C TRP A 37 0.34 23.24 -2.19
N LYS A 38 1.33 23.81 -1.48
CA LYS A 38 1.57 25.27 -1.49
C LYS A 38 2.37 25.75 -2.70
N LYS A 39 3.34 24.96 -3.17
CA LYS A 39 4.32 25.41 -4.17
C LYS A 39 4.22 24.71 -5.52
N THR A 40 3.80 23.44 -5.52
CA THR A 40 3.66 22.65 -6.77
C THR A 40 2.23 22.73 -7.33
N GLY A 41 1.27 23.19 -6.51
CA GLY A 41 -0.14 23.33 -6.91
C GLY A 41 -0.84 21.99 -7.07
N LEU A 42 -0.34 20.92 -6.44
CA LEU A 42 -0.94 19.60 -6.51
C LEU A 42 -2.10 19.48 -5.49
N ASP A 43 -3.20 18.86 -5.91
CA ASP A 43 -4.38 18.62 -5.09
C ASP A 43 -4.18 17.47 -4.09
N MET A 44 -3.45 17.75 -3.00
CA MET A 44 -3.17 16.77 -1.95
C MET A 44 -4.44 16.20 -1.30
N ILE A 45 -5.51 17.00 -1.19
CA ILE A 45 -6.80 16.55 -0.62
C ILE A 45 -7.40 15.42 -1.46
N ARG A 46 -7.38 15.56 -2.80
CA ARG A 46 -7.87 14.53 -3.71
C ARG A 46 -6.98 13.29 -3.68
N PHE A 47 -5.66 13.49 -3.61
CA PHE A 47 -4.70 12.40 -3.46
C PHE A 47 -4.97 11.56 -2.21
N TRP A 48 -5.06 12.20 -1.03
CA TRP A 48 -5.33 11.51 0.23
C TRP A 48 -6.71 10.84 0.25
N LYS A 49 -7.72 11.41 -0.43
CA LYS A 49 -9.03 10.74 -0.60
C LYS A 49 -8.94 9.45 -1.41
N SER A 50 -8.10 9.42 -2.45
CA SER A 50 -7.86 8.20 -3.24
C SER A 50 -7.02 7.19 -2.45
N VAL A 51 -5.92 7.63 -1.84
CA VAL A 51 -5.02 6.78 -1.03
C VAL A 51 -5.75 6.19 0.18
N GLY A 52 -6.59 6.97 0.86
CA GLY A 52 -7.39 6.50 1.99
C GLY A 52 -8.31 5.34 1.64
N LYS A 53 -8.92 5.35 0.45
CA LYS A 53 -9.75 4.23 -0.03
C LYS A 53 -8.96 2.93 -0.20
N ILE A 54 -7.68 3.03 -0.58
CA ILE A 54 -6.80 1.88 -0.75
C ILE A 54 -6.60 1.15 0.59
N TYR A 55 -6.58 1.87 1.71
CA TYR A 55 -6.37 1.28 3.04
C TYR A 55 -7.61 0.59 3.63
N VAL A 56 -8.83 0.96 3.21
CA VAL A 56 -10.08 0.40 3.76
C VAL A 56 -10.15 -1.11 3.57
N LEU A 57 -9.88 -1.58 2.36
CA LEU A 57 -9.97 -2.99 2.01
C LEU A 57 -8.97 -3.89 2.77
N PRO A 58 -7.65 -3.62 2.77
CA PRO A 58 -6.70 -4.42 3.54
C PRO A 58 -6.96 -4.35 5.05
N THR A 59 -7.53 -3.25 5.57
CA THR A 59 -7.95 -3.19 6.97
C THR A 59 -9.06 -4.20 7.27
N ILE A 60 -10.09 -4.26 6.42
CA ILE A 60 -11.19 -5.23 6.55
C ILE A 60 -10.65 -6.66 6.41
N MET A 61 -9.79 -6.92 5.43
CA MET A 61 -9.19 -8.24 5.22
C MET A 61 -8.31 -8.67 6.39
N CYS A 62 -7.57 -7.74 7.00
CA CYS A 62 -6.78 -7.99 8.20
C CYS A 62 -7.68 -8.38 9.38
N CYS A 63 -8.77 -7.64 9.63
CA CYS A 63 -9.75 -7.97 10.66
C CYS A 63 -10.34 -9.38 10.47
N ILE A 64 -10.73 -9.74 9.24
CA ILE A 64 -11.25 -11.08 8.92
C ILE A 64 -10.19 -12.14 9.20
N THR A 65 -8.94 -11.91 8.76
CA THR A 65 -7.84 -12.87 8.94
C THR A 65 -7.51 -13.07 10.42
N LEU A 66 -7.57 -12.02 11.24
CA LEU A 66 -7.40 -12.12 12.69
C LEU A 66 -8.48 -13.00 13.33
N VAL A 67 -9.74 -12.86 12.93
CA VAL A 67 -10.83 -13.72 13.41
C VAL A 67 -10.61 -15.17 12.97
N VAL A 68 -10.22 -15.39 11.70
CA VAL A 68 -9.93 -16.73 11.15
C VAL A 68 -8.73 -17.37 11.85
N SER A 69 -7.75 -16.60 12.30
CA SER A 69 -6.58 -17.11 13.04
C SER A 69 -6.93 -17.75 14.38
N HIS A 70 -8.10 -17.47 14.93
CA HIS A 70 -8.61 -18.18 16.11
C HIS A 70 -9.08 -19.61 15.78
N PHE A 71 -9.46 -19.87 14.53
CA PHE A 71 -9.96 -21.17 14.08
C PHE A 71 -8.92 -22.00 13.32
N ILE A 72 -7.95 -21.35 12.68
CA ILE A 72 -6.92 -21.99 11.86
C ILE A 72 -5.55 -21.78 12.49
N ASN A 73 -4.81 -22.88 12.68
CA ASN A 73 -3.46 -22.83 13.20
C ASN A 73 -2.43 -22.53 12.09
N PHE A 74 -1.99 -21.27 12.03
CA PHE A 74 -0.97 -20.81 11.08
C PHE A 74 0.47 -21.15 11.45
N TYR A 75 0.73 -21.84 12.56
CA TYR A 75 2.09 -22.33 12.89
C TYR A 75 2.55 -23.44 11.93
N ASN A 76 1.64 -24.07 11.19
CA ASN A 76 2.01 -24.99 10.11
C ASN A 76 2.40 -24.21 8.85
N ILE A 77 3.63 -24.41 8.37
CA ILE A 77 4.19 -23.70 7.22
C ILE A 77 3.33 -23.83 5.96
N PHE A 78 2.68 -24.99 5.76
CA PHE A 78 1.84 -25.23 4.58
C PHE A 78 0.53 -24.44 4.66
N ALA A 79 -0.11 -24.41 5.83
CA ALA A 79 -1.32 -23.63 6.06
C ALA A 79 -1.05 -22.12 5.93
N LEU A 80 0.12 -21.67 6.37
CA LEU A 80 0.58 -20.29 6.21
C LEU A 80 0.79 -19.93 4.74
N LEU A 81 1.49 -20.75 3.95
CA LEU A 81 1.72 -20.50 2.53
C LEU A 81 0.41 -20.43 1.74
N VAL A 82 -0.49 -21.38 1.96
CA VAL A 82 -1.82 -21.38 1.32
C VAL A 82 -2.62 -20.13 1.73
N GLY A 83 -2.58 -19.75 3.01
CA GLY A 83 -3.22 -18.53 3.52
C GLY A 83 -2.71 -17.26 2.84
N ILE A 84 -1.40 -17.11 2.68
CA ILE A 84 -0.78 -15.96 1.99
C ILE A 84 -1.22 -15.88 0.53
N ILE A 85 -1.25 -17.02 -0.18
CA ILE A 85 -1.67 -17.07 -1.59
C ILE A 85 -3.13 -16.63 -1.71
N ILE A 86 -4.02 -17.22 -0.90
CA ILE A 86 -5.45 -16.87 -0.90
C ILE A 86 -5.64 -15.39 -0.56
N TYR A 87 -4.97 -14.89 0.48
CA TYR A 87 -5.05 -13.50 0.88
C TYR A 87 -4.61 -12.56 -0.24
N THR A 88 -3.50 -12.88 -0.92
CA THR A 88 -2.97 -12.07 -2.02
C THR A 88 -3.91 -12.05 -3.20
N VAL A 89 -4.45 -13.20 -3.60
CA VAL A 89 -5.42 -13.29 -4.71
C VAL A 89 -6.69 -12.51 -4.39
N LEU A 90 -7.25 -12.68 -3.19
CA LEU A 90 -8.43 -11.93 -2.75
C LEU A 90 -8.16 -10.43 -2.73
N TYR A 91 -7.00 -10.01 -2.22
CA TYR A 91 -6.62 -8.61 -2.16
C TYR A 91 -6.56 -7.99 -3.56
N VAL A 92 -5.90 -8.65 -4.52
CA VAL A 92 -5.80 -8.16 -5.89
C VAL A 92 -7.17 -8.04 -6.56
N VAL A 93 -8.01 -9.08 -6.42
CA VAL A 93 -9.36 -9.10 -7.03
C VAL A 93 -10.23 -8.00 -6.44
N LEU A 94 -10.28 -7.88 -5.11
CA LEU A 94 -11.11 -6.89 -4.43
C LEU A 94 -10.61 -5.47 -4.67
N ASN A 95 -9.29 -5.26 -4.72
CA ASN A 95 -8.72 -3.95 -5.02
C ASN A 95 -9.07 -3.52 -6.45
N TRP A 96 -8.96 -4.44 -7.42
CA TRP A 96 -9.36 -4.19 -8.80
C TRP A 96 -10.85 -3.84 -8.93
N LEU A 97 -11.74 -4.54 -8.22
CA LEU A 97 -13.17 -4.32 -8.32
C LEU A 97 -13.64 -3.03 -7.62
N PHE A 98 -13.22 -2.81 -6.37
CA PHE A 98 -13.83 -1.81 -5.48
C PHE A 98 -13.01 -0.52 -5.32
N ILE A 99 -11.69 -0.58 -5.48
CA ILE A 99 -10.80 0.57 -5.21
C ILE A 99 -10.38 1.26 -6.51
N MET A 100 -9.94 0.45 -7.47
CA MET A 100 -9.25 0.97 -8.65
C MET A 100 -10.22 1.70 -9.59
N ASN A 101 -9.92 2.97 -9.84
CA ASN A 101 -10.76 3.84 -10.65
C ASN A 101 -10.60 3.50 -12.15
N ASP A 102 -11.56 3.89 -13.00
CA ASP A 102 -11.51 3.55 -14.44
C ASP A 102 -10.25 4.07 -15.13
N TYR A 103 -9.73 5.21 -14.67
CA TYR A 103 -8.44 5.75 -15.12
C TYR A 103 -7.26 4.81 -14.80
N GLU A 104 -7.16 4.35 -13.57
CA GLU A 104 -6.08 3.45 -13.13
C GLU A 104 -6.19 2.11 -13.86
N LYS A 105 -7.40 1.58 -14.01
CA LYS A 105 -7.67 0.38 -14.82
C LYS A 105 -7.19 0.55 -16.25
N ASN A 106 -7.47 1.69 -16.85
CA ASN A 106 -7.03 1.98 -18.21
C ASN A 106 -5.50 2.08 -18.33
N ILE A 107 -4.78 2.60 -17.33
CA ILE A 107 -3.30 2.59 -17.32
C ILE A 107 -2.76 1.16 -17.37
N PHE A 108 -3.39 0.22 -16.66
CA PHE A 108 -3.00 -1.20 -16.70
C PHE A 108 -3.44 -1.91 -17.98
N ILE A 109 -4.65 -1.63 -18.47
CA ILE A 109 -5.23 -2.31 -19.64
C ILE A 109 -4.59 -1.83 -20.95
N GLN A 110 -4.19 -0.56 -21.08
CA GLN A 110 -3.61 0.00 -22.29
C GLN A 110 -2.33 -0.72 -22.78
N PRO A 111 -1.29 -0.94 -21.94
CA PRO A 111 -0.10 -1.67 -22.37
C PRO A 111 -0.41 -3.14 -22.67
N LEU A 112 -1.30 -3.79 -21.90
CA LEU A 112 -1.76 -5.14 -22.17
C LEU A 112 -2.46 -5.22 -23.54
N ARG A 113 -3.40 -4.32 -23.82
CA ARG A 113 -4.06 -4.22 -25.12
C ARG A 113 -3.05 -4.01 -26.24
N LYS A 114 -2.04 -3.17 -26.05
CA LYS A 114 -1.01 -2.90 -27.06
C LYS A 114 -0.15 -4.14 -27.37
N ILE A 115 0.09 -4.99 -26.39
CA ILE A 115 0.79 -6.29 -26.56
C ILE A 115 -0.11 -7.30 -27.28
N PHE A 116 -1.41 -7.33 -26.97
CA PHE A 116 -2.36 -8.27 -27.57
C PHE A 116 -2.93 -7.82 -28.92
N THR A 117 -2.93 -6.53 -29.23
CA THR A 117 -3.28 -6.02 -30.56
C THR A 117 -2.06 -6.13 -31.45
N LYS A 118 -2.05 -7.18 -32.30
CA LYS A 118 -1.12 -7.30 -33.43
C LYS A 118 -1.03 -5.95 -34.18
N PRO A 119 0.16 -5.50 -34.59
CA PRO A 119 0.28 -4.29 -35.40
C PRO A 119 -0.57 -4.49 -36.66
N LYS A 120 -1.57 -3.62 -36.81
CA LYS A 120 -2.39 -3.56 -38.03
C LYS A 120 -1.42 -3.13 -39.14
N ARG A 121 -0.99 -4.10 -39.94
CA ARG A 121 -0.13 -3.90 -41.12
C ARG A 121 -0.91 -2.97 -42.06
N SER A 122 -0.52 -1.70 -42.10
CA SER A 122 -1.01 -0.75 -43.10
C SER A 122 -0.71 -1.33 -44.46
N LYS A 123 -1.75 -1.63 -45.24
CA LYS A 123 -1.65 -1.80 -46.70
C LYS A 123 -1.86 -0.45 -47.35
#